data_AF-A0A024TW12-F1
#
_entry.id   AF-A0A024TW12-F1
#
_cell.length_a   1.000
_cell.length_b   1.000
_cell.length_c   1.000
_cell.angle_alpha   90.00
_cell.angle_beta   90.00
_cell.angle_gamma   90.00
#
_symmetry.space_group_name_H-M   'P 1'
#
loop_
_entity.id
_entity.type
_entity.pdbx_description
1 polymer ?
#
loop_
_entity_poly.entity_id
_entity_poly.type
_entity_poly.pdbx_seq_one_letter_code
_entity_poly.pdbx_strand_id
1 'polypeptide(L)'
;MLSHVAITRQRTANDFFRLRLVQDSPVAWSIWSCWGPVGDVGECEKEGPWQSLEHAESAFCQRFQAKTKNKWADRHQFEVKPGAYGIVDLDNGRHRSAVAAAASLAESHRPQQGVRVFFDAWDGGVHLDMKCMPLGTLSARQIEKGMAVLDALRGCVDSGSVLKSMFQSLSAHFYQIIPHASPLVVLSTRKQLNTKHGMLSRLHGLVTGATIENAMRSHRMMTPSSLHCDLDTVTRMDSMHPVIIKYISNGGGDMAKVVGI
;
A
#
# COMPACT_ATOMS: atom_id res chain seq x y z
N MET A 1 3.38 -3.20 -11.14
CA MET A 1 2.16 -2.67 -11.81
C MET A 1 2.52 -1.31 -12.40
N LEU A 2 1.79 -0.83 -13.40
CA LEU A 2 1.98 0.51 -13.94
C LEU A 2 0.76 1.39 -13.62
N SER A 3 1.00 2.68 -13.35
CA SER A 3 -0.05 3.67 -13.09
C SER A 3 0.20 4.94 -13.90
N HIS A 4 -0.87 5.51 -14.45
CA HIS A 4 -0.87 6.81 -15.11
C HIS A 4 -1.97 7.68 -14.51
N VAL A 5 -1.58 8.83 -13.98
CA VAL A 5 -2.49 9.81 -13.42
C VAL A 5 -2.21 11.19 -14.01
N ALA A 6 -3.26 11.86 -14.44
CA ALA A 6 -3.20 13.25 -14.84
C ALA A 6 -4.40 14.00 -14.28
N ILE A 7 -4.15 15.10 -13.55
CA ILE A 7 -5.21 15.96 -13.02
C ILE A 7 -5.07 17.33 -13.71
N THR A 8 -5.94 17.59 -14.69
CA THR A 8 -6.00 18.86 -15.40
C THR A 8 -7.30 19.59 -15.07
N ARG A 9 -7.47 20.83 -15.54
CA ARG A 9 -8.72 21.58 -15.36
C ARG A 9 -9.92 20.94 -16.07
N GLN A 10 -9.69 20.20 -17.14
CA GLN A 10 -10.74 19.67 -18.02
C GLN A 10 -10.91 18.16 -17.90
N ARG A 11 -9.84 17.43 -17.57
CA ARG A 11 -9.84 15.97 -17.53
C ARG A 11 -9.01 15.43 -16.36
N THR A 12 -9.54 14.40 -15.72
CA THR A 12 -8.80 13.50 -14.83
C THR A 12 -8.58 12.17 -15.57
N ALA A 13 -7.33 11.73 -15.64
CA ALA A 13 -6.97 10.38 -16.05
C ALA A 13 -6.46 9.64 -14.81
N ASN A 14 -6.91 8.40 -14.62
CA ASN A 14 -6.54 7.57 -13.47
C ASN A 14 -6.61 6.11 -13.90
N ASP A 15 -5.57 5.66 -14.61
CA ASP A 15 -5.56 4.38 -15.30
C ASP A 15 -4.45 3.50 -14.76
N PHE A 16 -4.70 2.19 -14.70
CA PHE A 16 -3.68 1.19 -14.42
C PHE A 16 -3.37 0.35 -15.67
N PHE A 17 -2.16 -0.20 -15.66
CA PHE A 17 -1.77 -1.25 -16.59
C PHE A 17 -0.97 -2.32 -15.84
N ARG A 18 -1.45 -3.55 -15.85
CA ARG A 18 -0.74 -4.72 -15.33
C ARG A 18 -0.18 -5.48 -16.49
N LEU A 19 1.09 -5.84 -16.39
CA LEU A 19 1.79 -6.65 -17.36
C LEU A 19 2.49 -7.77 -16.60
N ARG A 20 2.25 -9.01 -17.00
CA ARG A 20 2.87 -10.20 -16.41
C ARG A 20 3.32 -11.13 -17.52
N LEU A 21 4.55 -11.62 -17.39
CA LEU A 21 4.99 -12.81 -18.12
C LEU A 21 4.62 -14.03 -17.27
N VAL A 22 3.89 -14.97 -17.85
CA VAL A 22 3.37 -16.17 -17.18
C VAL A 22 3.93 -17.39 -17.89
N GLN A 23 4.45 -18.35 -17.13
CA GLN A 23 4.81 -19.66 -17.65
C GLN A 23 3.60 -20.58 -17.49
N ASP A 24 2.91 -20.89 -18.59
CA ASP A 24 1.74 -21.77 -18.60
C ASP A 24 2.15 -23.25 -18.51
N SER A 25 3.30 -23.60 -19.11
CA SER A 25 3.91 -24.93 -19.03
C SER A 25 5.44 -24.82 -19.11
N PRO A 26 6.22 -25.88 -18.84
CA PRO A 26 7.67 -25.84 -18.91
C PRO A 26 8.24 -25.29 -20.23
N VAL A 27 7.47 -25.40 -21.32
CA VAL A 27 7.84 -25.00 -22.68
C VAL A 27 6.87 -23.97 -23.29
N ALA A 28 6.00 -23.36 -22.48
CA ALA A 28 5.00 -22.42 -22.97
C ALA A 28 4.92 -21.18 -22.07
N TRP A 29 5.12 -20.01 -22.69
CA TRP A 29 5.05 -18.72 -22.02
C TRP A 29 3.97 -17.86 -22.67
N SER A 30 3.28 -17.06 -21.86
CA SER A 30 2.28 -16.12 -22.31
C SER A 30 2.44 -14.79 -21.58
N ILE A 31 1.91 -13.73 -22.17
CA ILE A 31 1.85 -12.43 -21.53
C ILE A 31 0.39 -12.15 -21.18
N TRP A 32 0.16 -11.86 -19.90
CA TRP A 32 -1.12 -11.41 -19.41
C TRP A 32 -1.07 -9.90 -19.14
N SER A 33 -1.92 -9.18 -19.86
CA SER A 33 -2.06 -7.73 -19.74
C SER A 33 -3.45 -7.40 -19.24
N CYS A 34 -3.58 -6.50 -18.26
CA CYS A 34 -4.88 -5.94 -17.89
C CYS A 34 -4.81 -4.44 -17.69
N TRP A 35 -5.85 -3.73 -18.08
CA TRP A 35 -5.88 -2.28 -18.05
C TRP A 35 -7.28 -1.75 -17.79
N GLY A 36 -7.35 -0.54 -17.27
CA GLY A 36 -8.61 0.14 -17.02
C GLY A 36 -8.46 1.25 -15.99
N PRO A 37 -9.57 1.85 -15.57
CA PRO A 37 -9.59 2.82 -14.49
C PRO A 37 -9.14 2.20 -13.17
N VAL A 38 -8.37 2.91 -12.36
CA VAL A 38 -8.07 2.47 -11.00
C VAL A 38 -9.36 2.44 -10.19
N GLY A 39 -9.68 1.30 -9.57
CA GLY A 39 -10.98 1.02 -8.93
C GLY A 39 -11.76 -0.09 -9.64
N ASP A 40 -11.47 -0.32 -10.93
CA ASP A 40 -12.23 -1.23 -11.79
C ASP A 40 -11.46 -2.54 -12.03
N VAL A 41 -12.17 -3.60 -12.42
CA VAL A 41 -11.58 -4.87 -12.85
C VAL A 41 -10.78 -4.66 -14.15
N GLY A 42 -11.29 -3.77 -15.01
CA GLY A 42 -10.69 -3.47 -16.31
C GLY A 42 -10.85 -4.60 -17.32
N GLU A 43 -10.19 -4.42 -18.46
CA GLU A 43 -10.10 -5.42 -19.53
C GLU A 43 -8.80 -6.20 -19.39
N CYS A 44 -8.84 -7.48 -19.73
CA CYS A 44 -7.70 -8.37 -19.67
C CYS A 44 -7.53 -9.13 -20.97
N GLU A 45 -6.28 -9.26 -21.40
CA GLU A 45 -5.91 -9.96 -22.61
C GLU A 45 -4.73 -10.90 -22.31
N LYS A 46 -4.79 -12.09 -22.90
CA LYS A 46 -3.70 -13.07 -22.88
C LYS A 46 -3.16 -13.20 -24.29
N GLU A 47 -1.86 -13.00 -24.45
CA GLU A 47 -1.16 -13.19 -25.72
C GLU A 47 -0.24 -14.41 -25.63
N GLY A 48 -0.13 -15.17 -26.72
CA GLY A 48 0.57 -16.45 -26.81
C GLY A 48 -0.39 -17.65 -26.78
N PRO A 49 0.04 -18.83 -26.30
CA PRO A 49 1.37 -19.12 -25.76
C PRO A 49 2.46 -19.23 -26.84
N TRP A 50 3.68 -18.81 -26.50
CA TRP A 50 4.88 -19.01 -27.31
C TRP A 50 5.73 -20.14 -26.75
N GLN A 51 6.44 -20.84 -27.63
CA GLN A 51 7.37 -21.92 -27.26
C GLN A 51 8.82 -21.44 -27.03
N SER A 52 9.09 -20.14 -27.22
CA SER A 52 10.40 -19.54 -26.96
C SER A 52 10.26 -18.46 -25.89
N LEU A 53 11.04 -18.60 -24.81
CA LEU A 53 11.13 -17.61 -23.75
C LEU A 53 11.61 -16.26 -24.30
N GLU A 54 12.62 -16.26 -25.19
CA GLU A 54 13.17 -15.03 -25.78
C GLU A 54 12.10 -14.22 -26.52
N HIS A 55 11.20 -14.90 -27.24
CA HIS A 55 10.12 -14.24 -27.94
C HIS A 55 9.13 -13.58 -26.97
N ALA A 56 8.77 -14.29 -25.91
CA ALA A 56 7.86 -13.77 -24.88
C ALA A 56 8.51 -12.62 -24.08
N GLU A 57 9.81 -12.69 -23.78
CA GLU A 57 10.56 -11.61 -23.14
C GLU A 57 10.65 -10.36 -24.03
N SER A 58 10.89 -10.54 -25.33
CA SER A 58 10.92 -9.46 -26.31
C SER A 58 9.56 -8.76 -26.40
N ALA A 59 8.47 -9.51 -26.55
CA ALA A 59 7.11 -8.96 -26.57
C ALA A 59 6.76 -8.23 -25.25
N PHE A 60 7.18 -8.77 -24.11
CA PHE A 60 7.01 -8.12 -22.80
C PHE A 60 7.76 -6.77 -22.75
N CYS A 61 9.04 -6.75 -23.15
CA CYS A 61 9.85 -5.54 -23.16
C CYS A 61 9.28 -4.48 -24.10
N GLN A 62 8.77 -4.88 -25.26
CA GLN A 62 8.12 -3.97 -26.22
C GLN A 62 6.87 -3.33 -25.61
N ARG A 63 5.99 -4.12 -24.99
CA ARG A 63 4.78 -3.61 -24.31
C ARG A 63 5.12 -2.66 -23.17
N PHE A 64 6.10 -3.03 -22.35
CA PHE A 64 6.58 -2.18 -21.26
C PHE A 64 7.12 -0.85 -21.79
N GLN A 65 7.96 -0.88 -22.83
CA GLN A 65 8.51 0.33 -23.43
C GLN A 65 7.45 1.19 -24.11
N ALA A 66 6.44 0.59 -24.75
CA ALA A 66 5.35 1.34 -25.35
C ALA A 66 4.53 2.14 -24.31
N LYS A 67 4.33 1.59 -23.10
CA LYS A 67 3.55 2.25 -22.04
C LYS A 67 4.37 3.23 -21.19
N THR A 68 5.64 2.92 -20.93
CA THR A 68 6.50 3.69 -20.02
C THR A 68 7.48 4.60 -20.73
N LYS A 69 7.75 4.37 -22.01
CA LYS A 69 8.83 4.98 -22.80
C LYS A 69 10.22 4.69 -22.24
N ASN A 70 10.37 3.70 -21.37
CA ASN A 70 11.64 3.23 -20.78
C ASN A 70 11.94 1.80 -21.21
N LYS A 71 13.22 1.43 -21.28
CA LYS A 71 13.61 0.03 -21.51
C LYS A 71 13.43 -0.76 -20.22
N TRP A 72 13.04 -2.02 -20.35
CA TRP A 72 12.88 -2.91 -19.19
C TRP A 72 14.21 -3.18 -18.46
N ALA A 73 15.32 -3.26 -19.21
CA ALA A 73 16.66 -3.45 -18.64
C ALA A 73 17.03 -2.33 -17.65
N ASP A 74 16.63 -1.10 -17.95
CA ASP A 74 16.96 0.11 -17.18
C ASP A 74 15.93 0.41 -16.07
N ARG A 75 15.07 -0.56 -15.71
CA ARG A 75 14.00 -0.37 -14.70
C ARG A 75 14.49 0.07 -13.32
N HIS A 76 15.77 -0.14 -13.01
CA HIS A 76 16.38 0.32 -11.76
C HIS A 76 16.63 1.84 -11.74
N GLN A 77 16.76 2.47 -12.91
CA GLN A 77 16.92 3.91 -13.11
C GLN A 77 15.65 4.48 -13.75
N PHE A 78 14.49 3.99 -13.33
CA PHE A 78 13.23 4.33 -13.96
C PHE A 78 12.84 5.80 -13.73
N GLU A 79 12.58 6.52 -14.82
CA GLU A 79 12.09 7.89 -14.80
C GLU A 79 10.71 7.99 -15.44
N VAL A 80 9.75 8.61 -14.74
CA VAL A 80 8.41 8.84 -15.27
C VAL A 80 8.48 9.91 -16.36
N LYS A 81 8.19 9.54 -17.62
CA LYS A 81 8.14 10.49 -18.73
C LYS A 81 6.77 11.17 -18.83
N PRO A 82 6.69 12.42 -19.32
CA PRO A 82 5.43 13.10 -19.53
C PRO A 82 4.42 12.27 -20.35
N GLY A 83 3.21 12.12 -19.80
CA GLY A 83 2.12 11.35 -20.40
C GLY A 83 2.35 9.84 -20.50
N ALA A 84 3.33 9.30 -19.78
CA ALA A 84 3.62 7.87 -19.75
C ALA A 84 3.28 7.26 -18.39
N TYR A 85 3.15 5.94 -18.37
CA TYR A 85 2.91 5.20 -17.14
C TYR A 85 4.17 5.16 -16.26
N GLY A 86 3.97 5.20 -14.95
CA GLY A 86 5.01 5.02 -13.93
C GLY A 86 4.95 3.63 -13.30
N ILE A 87 6.09 3.11 -12.84
CA ILE A 87 6.13 1.85 -12.10
C ILE A 87 5.60 2.06 -10.67
N VAL A 88 4.70 1.16 -10.26
CA VAL A 88 4.29 0.95 -8.88
C VAL A 88 4.90 -0.35 -8.40
N ASP A 89 5.83 -0.24 -7.45
CA ASP A 89 6.53 -1.35 -6.82
C ASP A 89 5.57 -2.08 -5.87
N LEU A 90 5.03 -3.21 -6.36
CA LEU A 90 4.23 -4.11 -5.56
C LEU A 90 5.14 -5.12 -4.88
N ASP A 91 4.79 -5.48 -3.65
CA ASP A 91 5.43 -6.58 -2.96
C ASP A 91 5.06 -7.90 -3.66
N ASN A 92 6.06 -8.76 -3.92
CA ASN A 92 5.99 -9.94 -4.79
C ASN A 92 5.20 -11.11 -4.18
N GLY A 93 4.13 -10.83 -3.45
CA GLY A 93 3.23 -11.84 -2.93
C GLY A 93 3.69 -12.55 -1.65
N ARG A 94 4.88 -12.26 -1.12
CA ARG A 94 5.33 -12.83 0.17
C ARG A 94 4.50 -12.33 1.35
N HIS A 95 3.96 -11.12 1.27
CA HIS A 95 3.15 -10.49 2.34
C HIS A 95 1.63 -10.54 2.06
N ARG A 96 1.20 -11.31 1.04
CA ARG A 96 -0.21 -11.49 0.66
C ARG A 96 -1.09 -11.99 1.82
N SER A 97 -0.54 -12.89 2.63
CA SER A 97 -1.32 -13.58 3.66
C SER A 97 -1.77 -12.66 4.78
N ALA A 98 -0.97 -11.71 5.21
CA ALA A 98 -1.27 -10.92 6.42
C ALA A 98 -2.33 -9.84 6.15
N VAL A 99 -2.27 -9.17 5.00
CA VAL A 99 -3.18 -8.06 4.66
C VAL A 99 -4.54 -8.57 4.19
N ALA A 100 -4.54 -9.66 3.39
CA ALA A 100 -5.77 -10.33 2.99
C ALA A 100 -6.44 -11.03 4.19
N ALA A 101 -5.66 -11.66 5.08
CA ALA A 101 -6.21 -12.21 6.32
C ALA A 101 -6.77 -11.10 7.22
N ALA A 102 -6.10 -9.95 7.35
CA ALA A 102 -6.61 -8.85 8.14
C ALA A 102 -7.88 -8.21 7.53
N ALA A 103 -7.98 -8.12 6.20
CA ALA A 103 -9.18 -7.70 5.51
C ALA A 103 -10.34 -8.70 5.67
N SER A 104 -10.08 -10.01 5.56
CA SER A 104 -11.10 -11.04 5.82
C SER A 104 -11.48 -11.16 7.31
N LEU A 105 -10.57 -10.83 8.24
CA LEU A 105 -10.86 -10.76 9.67
C LEU A 105 -11.75 -9.56 10.00
N ALA A 106 -11.65 -8.47 9.22
CA ALA A 106 -12.54 -7.32 9.33
C ALA A 106 -13.97 -7.62 8.83
N GLU A 107 -14.14 -8.55 7.89
CA GLU A 107 -15.46 -8.99 7.41
C GLU A 107 -16.11 -10.06 8.31
N SER A 108 -15.32 -10.80 9.09
CA SER A 108 -15.83 -11.84 10.00
C SER A 108 -16.15 -11.28 11.39
N HIS A 109 -17.44 -11.29 11.75
CA HIS A 109 -18.01 -10.79 13.00
C HIS A 109 -17.64 -11.63 14.26
N ARG A 110 -16.41 -12.13 14.40
CA ARG A 110 -16.00 -12.92 15.58
C ARG A 110 -14.58 -12.57 16.09
N PRO A 111 -14.45 -11.92 17.26
CA PRO A 111 -13.21 -11.27 17.68
C PRO A 111 -12.30 -12.19 18.51
N GLN A 112 -11.01 -12.23 18.15
CA GLN A 112 -9.92 -12.45 19.11
C GLN A 112 -9.48 -11.05 19.60
N GLN A 113 -9.58 -10.80 20.90
CA GLN A 113 -9.79 -9.48 21.51
C GLN A 113 -8.66 -8.43 21.35
N GLY A 114 -7.50 -8.76 20.75
CA GLY A 114 -6.40 -7.80 20.52
C GLY A 114 -6.42 -7.09 19.16
N VAL A 115 -7.03 -7.69 18.12
CA VAL A 115 -6.92 -7.21 16.72
C VAL A 115 -7.98 -6.14 16.38
N ARG A 116 -9.01 -6.02 17.23
CA ARG A 116 -10.18 -5.16 16.98
C ARG A 116 -9.86 -3.66 17.03
N VAL A 117 -8.86 -3.23 17.81
CA VAL A 117 -8.58 -1.80 18.01
C VAL A 117 -7.85 -1.16 16.81
N PHE A 118 -7.16 -1.96 15.99
CA PHE A 118 -6.39 -1.44 14.86
C PHE A 118 -7.22 -1.21 13.58
N PHE A 119 -8.35 -1.91 13.42
CA PHE A 119 -9.11 -1.92 12.16
C PHE A 119 -10.42 -1.11 12.19
N ASP A 120 -11.04 -0.87 13.36
CA ASP A 120 -12.25 -0.03 13.47
C ASP A 120 -12.02 1.42 12.96
N ALA A 121 -10.76 1.84 12.78
CA ALA A 121 -10.36 3.14 12.21
C ALA A 121 -10.18 3.16 10.67
N TRP A 122 -10.34 2.03 9.98
CA TRP A 122 -10.21 1.95 8.51
C TRP A 122 -11.49 2.44 7.78
N ASP A 123 -12.65 2.37 8.42
CA ASP A 123 -13.98 2.68 7.84
C ASP A 123 -14.27 4.21 7.71
N GLY A 124 -13.29 5.06 8.00
CA GLY A 124 -13.44 6.53 8.00
C GLY A 124 -13.27 7.24 6.65
N GLY A 125 -13.55 6.61 5.51
CA GLY A 125 -13.53 7.28 4.19
C GLY A 125 -12.21 7.22 3.42
N VAL A 126 -11.48 6.12 3.53
CA VAL A 126 -10.22 5.90 2.80
C VAL A 126 -10.47 5.12 1.51
N HIS A 127 -10.59 5.84 0.38
CA HIS A 127 -10.71 5.24 -0.96
C HIS A 127 -9.37 4.67 -1.50
N LEU A 128 -8.78 3.73 -0.77
CA LEU A 128 -7.72 2.88 -1.31
C LEU A 128 -8.38 1.71 -2.05
N ASP A 129 -7.94 1.47 -3.28
CA ASP A 129 -8.53 0.42 -4.09
C ASP A 129 -8.02 -0.97 -3.65
N MET A 130 -8.73 -1.57 -2.71
CA MET A 130 -8.46 -2.95 -2.27
C MET A 130 -8.79 -4.00 -3.35
N LYS A 131 -9.63 -3.68 -4.36
CA LYS A 131 -10.01 -4.58 -5.47
C LYS A 131 -9.02 -4.58 -6.63
N CYS A 132 -8.22 -3.52 -6.80
CA CYS A 132 -6.97 -3.59 -7.57
C CYS A 132 -5.74 -3.95 -6.74
N MET A 133 -5.83 -3.93 -5.41
CA MET A 133 -4.82 -4.43 -4.49
C MET A 133 -5.03 -5.88 -3.94
N PRO A 134 -5.82 -6.81 -4.52
CA PRO A 134 -5.94 -8.16 -3.96
C PRO A 134 -4.70 -9.01 -4.25
N LEU A 135 -3.68 -8.48 -4.96
CA LEU A 135 -2.55 -9.27 -5.45
C LEU A 135 -1.15 -8.77 -5.04
N GLY A 136 -1.02 -7.79 -4.16
CA GLY A 136 0.28 -7.39 -3.62
C GLY A 136 0.20 -6.09 -2.84
N THR A 137 0.54 -6.16 -1.55
CA THR A 137 0.75 -5.00 -0.69
C THR A 137 1.72 -4.03 -1.36
N LEU A 138 1.48 -2.72 -1.26
CA LEU A 138 2.49 -1.74 -1.69
C LEU A 138 3.79 -2.02 -0.92
N SER A 139 4.94 -1.96 -1.61
CA SER A 139 6.21 -2.12 -0.91
C SER A 139 6.44 -0.96 0.06
N ALA A 140 7.20 -1.20 1.15
CA ALA A 140 7.56 -0.14 2.11
C ALA A 140 8.22 1.06 1.40
N ARG A 141 9.10 0.80 0.42
CA ARG A 141 9.74 1.82 -0.42
C ARG A 141 8.72 2.64 -1.21
N GLN A 142 7.66 2.02 -1.74
CA GLN A 142 6.62 2.75 -2.47
C GLN A 142 5.84 3.67 -1.53
N ILE A 143 5.56 3.22 -0.30
CA ILE A 143 4.89 4.02 0.73
C ILE A 143 5.76 5.22 1.13
N GLU A 144 7.06 5.01 1.35
CA GLU A 144 8.03 6.08 1.65
C GLU A 144 8.10 7.12 0.53
N LYS A 145 8.15 6.69 -0.75
CA LYS A 145 8.06 7.61 -1.90
C LYS A 145 6.77 8.43 -1.84
N GLY A 146 5.64 7.82 -1.51
CA GLY A 146 4.35 8.51 -1.37
C GLY A 146 4.34 9.53 -0.24
N MET A 147 4.95 9.21 0.91
CA MET A 147 5.10 10.11 2.06
C MET A 147 5.94 11.33 1.70
N ALA A 148 7.06 11.15 1.00
CA ALA A 148 7.92 12.24 0.57
C ALA A 148 7.17 13.27 -0.30
N VAL A 149 6.26 12.83 -1.16
CA VAL A 149 5.41 13.73 -1.97
C VAL A 149 4.39 14.47 -1.12
N LEU A 150 3.81 13.82 -0.11
CA LEU A 150 2.92 14.49 0.85
C LEU A 150 3.66 15.55 1.67
N ASP A 151 4.92 15.29 2.05
CA ASP A 151 5.75 16.26 2.77
C ASP A 151 6.10 17.47 1.89
N ALA A 152 6.40 17.24 0.60
CA ALA A 152 6.58 18.32 -0.37
C ALA A 152 5.30 19.18 -0.52
N LEU A 153 4.14 18.53 -0.66
CA LEU A 153 2.83 19.21 -0.68
C LEU A 153 2.59 20.02 0.61
N ARG A 154 2.94 19.44 1.76
CA ARG A 154 2.79 20.09 3.07
C ARG A 154 3.66 21.33 3.18
N GLY A 155 4.90 21.27 2.70
CA GLY A 155 5.81 22.40 2.59
C GLY A 155 5.25 23.52 1.71
N CYS A 156 4.65 23.19 0.56
CA CYS A 156 3.99 24.17 -0.30
C CYS A 156 2.78 24.85 0.37
N VAL A 157 2.01 24.11 1.18
CA VAL A 157 0.89 24.69 1.94
C VAL A 157 1.41 25.60 3.05
N ASP A 158 2.47 25.22 3.77
CA ASP A 158 3.07 26.04 4.84
C ASP A 158 3.71 27.32 4.32
N SER A 159 4.34 27.27 3.15
CA SER A 159 4.94 28.44 2.50
C SER A 159 3.90 29.38 1.87
N GLY A 160 2.61 29.07 1.96
CA GLY A 160 1.54 29.85 1.34
C GLY A 160 1.59 29.86 -0.19
N SER A 161 2.13 28.81 -0.82
CA SER A 161 2.18 28.71 -2.28
C SER A 161 0.75 28.75 -2.87
N VAL A 162 0.52 29.61 -3.86
CA VAL A 162 -0.82 29.83 -4.46
C VAL A 162 -0.94 29.20 -5.86
N LEU A 163 0.12 28.56 -6.36
CA LEU A 163 0.13 28.00 -7.70
C LEU A 163 -0.71 26.71 -7.77
N LYS A 164 -1.97 26.86 -8.19
CA LYS A 164 -2.90 25.75 -8.41
C LYS A 164 -2.32 24.64 -9.32
N SER A 165 -1.49 25.01 -10.29
CA SER A 165 -0.80 24.06 -11.18
C SER A 165 0.19 23.16 -10.44
N MET A 166 0.89 23.70 -9.44
CA MET A 166 1.84 22.95 -8.60
C MET A 166 1.10 21.91 -7.76
N PHE A 167 -0.01 22.30 -7.12
CA PHE A 167 -0.85 21.36 -6.38
C PHE A 167 -1.44 20.26 -7.26
N GLN A 168 -1.87 20.60 -8.48
CA GLN A 168 -2.36 19.62 -9.45
C GLN A 168 -1.27 18.62 -9.83
N SER A 169 -0.06 19.10 -10.15
CA SER A 169 1.07 18.26 -10.53
C SER A 169 1.51 17.35 -9.39
N LEU A 170 1.70 17.89 -8.18
CA LEU A 170 2.11 17.11 -7.01
C LEU A 170 1.02 16.13 -6.55
N SER A 171 -0.27 16.52 -6.62
CA SER A 171 -1.37 15.59 -6.32
C SER A 171 -1.42 14.46 -7.33
N ALA A 172 -1.31 14.75 -8.62
CA ALA A 172 -1.27 13.72 -9.66
C ALA A 172 -0.08 12.78 -9.45
N HIS A 173 1.09 13.32 -9.11
CA HIS A 173 2.28 12.53 -8.79
C HIS A 173 2.06 11.62 -7.58
N PHE A 174 1.44 12.12 -6.51
CA PHE A 174 1.07 11.32 -5.35
C PHE A 174 0.16 10.13 -5.73
N TYR A 175 -0.89 10.37 -6.51
CA TYR A 175 -1.81 9.31 -6.94
C TYR A 175 -1.20 8.32 -7.94
N GLN A 176 -0.18 8.75 -8.69
CA GLN A 176 0.58 7.86 -9.57
C GLN A 176 1.47 6.90 -8.76
N ILE A 177 2.05 7.36 -7.65
CA ILE A 177 2.85 6.52 -6.75
C ILE A 177 1.96 5.62 -5.90
N ILE A 178 0.86 6.17 -5.38
CA ILE A 178 -0.10 5.47 -4.52
C ILE A 178 -1.44 5.41 -5.26
N PRO A 179 -1.76 4.29 -5.94
CA PRO A 179 -3.00 4.16 -6.69
C PRO A 179 -4.22 4.31 -5.77
N HIS A 180 -5.15 5.19 -6.16
CA HIS A 180 -6.42 5.41 -5.47
C HIS A 180 -7.58 5.24 -6.44
N ALA A 181 -8.71 4.76 -5.93
CA ALA A 181 -9.94 4.74 -6.69
C ALA A 181 -10.43 6.18 -6.95
N SER A 182 -11.06 6.37 -8.12
CA SER A 182 -11.70 7.64 -8.47
C SER A 182 -12.94 7.90 -7.58
N PRO A 183 -13.32 9.17 -7.32
CA PRO A 183 -12.76 10.40 -7.89
C PRO A 183 -11.51 10.92 -7.15
N LEU A 184 -10.51 11.38 -7.93
CA LEU A 184 -9.30 12.01 -7.39
C LEU A 184 -9.56 13.48 -7.05
N VAL A 185 -9.01 13.94 -5.93
CA VAL A 185 -9.14 15.33 -5.46
C VAL A 185 -7.78 16.01 -5.42
N VAL A 186 -7.72 17.31 -5.70
CA VAL A 186 -6.47 18.06 -5.53
C VAL A 186 -6.20 18.24 -4.03
N LEU A 187 -5.02 17.82 -3.59
CA LEU A 187 -4.59 17.88 -2.20
C LEU A 187 -4.02 19.27 -1.89
N SER A 188 -4.89 20.20 -1.49
CA SER A 188 -4.50 21.60 -1.23
C SER A 188 -4.64 22.01 0.24
N THR A 189 -5.28 21.20 1.08
CA THR A 189 -5.54 21.55 2.48
C THR A 189 -4.74 20.69 3.45
N ARG A 190 -4.36 21.28 4.59
CA ARG A 190 -3.68 20.56 5.68
C ARG A 190 -4.48 19.34 6.16
N LYS A 191 -5.80 19.46 6.22
CA LYS A 191 -6.70 18.37 6.61
C LYS A 191 -6.59 17.17 5.66
N GLN A 192 -6.66 17.40 4.35
CA GLN A 192 -6.51 16.34 3.34
C GLN A 192 -5.15 15.66 3.43
N LEU A 193 -4.07 16.45 3.57
CA LEU A 193 -2.71 15.92 3.68
C LEU A 193 -2.53 15.07 4.94
N ASN A 194 -3.03 15.52 6.09
CA ASN A 194 -2.96 14.78 7.35
C ASN A 194 -3.74 13.46 7.26
N THR A 195 -4.92 13.45 6.63
CA THR A 195 -5.68 12.22 6.39
C THR A 195 -4.89 11.23 5.54
N LYS A 196 -4.26 11.69 4.45
CA LYS A 196 -3.45 10.84 3.56
C LYS A 196 -2.16 10.35 4.21
N HIS A 197 -1.50 11.20 5.00
CA HIS A 197 -0.31 10.81 5.77
C HIS A 197 -0.67 9.74 6.81
N GLY A 198 -1.72 9.95 7.60
CA GLY A 198 -2.18 8.96 8.59
C GLY A 198 -2.55 7.62 7.95
N MET A 199 -3.15 7.63 6.76
CA MET A 199 -3.41 6.44 5.96
C MET A 199 -2.11 5.71 5.58
N LEU A 200 -1.10 6.42 5.04
CA LEU A 200 0.18 5.83 4.66
C LEU A 200 0.96 5.32 5.87
N SER A 201 0.93 6.01 7.02
CA SER A 201 1.56 5.54 8.25
C SER A 201 0.95 4.21 8.73
N ARG A 202 -0.38 4.06 8.66
CA ARG A 202 -1.04 2.78 8.99
C ARG A 202 -0.65 1.67 8.01
N LEU A 203 -0.65 1.97 6.71
CA LEU A 203 -0.21 1.02 5.68
C LEU A 203 1.25 0.59 5.89
N HIS A 204 2.14 1.53 6.22
CA HIS A 204 3.54 1.24 6.49
C HIS A 204 3.71 0.32 7.71
N GLY A 205 3.00 0.61 8.81
CA GLY A 205 2.99 -0.25 10.00
C GLY A 205 2.50 -1.65 9.71
N LEU A 206 1.46 -1.79 8.87
CA LEU A 206 0.90 -3.09 8.47
C LEU A 206 1.87 -3.90 7.60
N VAL A 207 2.49 -3.27 6.60
CA VAL A 207 3.51 -3.92 5.73
C VAL A 207 4.72 -4.35 6.56
N THR A 208 5.19 -3.48 7.46
CA THR A 208 6.34 -3.76 8.33
C THR A 208 6.02 -4.88 9.31
N GLY A 209 4.85 -4.85 9.95
CA GLY A 209 4.38 -5.90 10.84
C GLY A 209 4.28 -7.25 10.15
N ALA A 210 3.68 -7.30 8.95
CA ALA A 210 3.65 -8.50 8.12
C ALA A 210 5.04 -9.00 7.72
N THR A 211 6.01 -8.07 7.56
CA THR A 211 7.39 -8.42 7.25
C THR A 211 8.09 -9.10 8.41
N ILE A 212 7.91 -8.53 9.60
CA ILE A 212 8.42 -9.10 10.85
C ILE A 212 7.78 -10.48 11.09
N GLU A 213 6.46 -10.60 10.97
CA GLU A 213 5.75 -11.88 11.16
C GLU A 213 6.25 -12.97 10.20
N ASN A 214 6.47 -12.65 8.94
CA ASN A 214 6.97 -13.62 7.96
C ASN A 214 8.42 -14.04 8.22
N ALA A 215 9.28 -13.10 8.63
CA ALA A 215 10.64 -13.41 9.06
C ALA A 215 10.63 -14.32 10.29
N MET A 216 9.71 -14.07 11.23
CA MET A 216 9.48 -14.87 12.42
C MET A 216 8.94 -16.27 12.10
N ARG A 217 7.97 -16.43 11.19
CA ARG A 217 7.46 -17.78 10.81
C ARG A 217 8.54 -18.65 10.16
N SER A 218 9.50 -18.03 9.49
CA SER A 218 10.63 -18.73 8.88
C SER A 218 11.64 -19.24 9.93
N HIS A 219 11.70 -18.62 11.10
CA HIS A 219 12.50 -19.05 12.25
C HIS A 219 11.58 -19.69 13.30
N ARG A 220 11.45 -21.02 13.29
CA ARG A 220 10.65 -21.78 14.27
C ARG A 220 10.81 -21.21 15.70
N MET A 221 9.72 -20.63 16.21
CA MET A 221 9.48 -20.07 17.57
C MET A 221 9.83 -18.58 17.77
N MET A 222 8.84 -17.83 18.28
CA MET A 222 9.07 -16.50 18.87
C MET A 222 9.98 -16.65 20.08
N THR A 223 11.08 -15.90 20.10
CA THR A 223 11.74 -15.51 21.35
C THR A 223 11.54 -14.00 21.55
N PRO A 224 11.18 -13.54 22.76
CA PRO A 224 11.04 -12.10 23.07
C PRO A 224 12.28 -11.27 22.68
N SER A 225 13.45 -11.91 22.65
CA SER A 225 14.73 -11.37 22.23
C SER A 225 14.73 -10.71 20.84
N SER A 226 13.89 -11.17 19.91
CA SER A 226 13.83 -10.62 18.53
C SER A 226 13.25 -9.21 18.46
N LEU A 227 12.42 -8.82 19.44
CA LEU A 227 11.84 -7.48 19.49
C LEU A 227 12.82 -6.43 20.04
N HIS A 228 14.00 -6.86 20.51
CA HIS A 228 14.93 -6.02 21.29
C HIS A 228 14.22 -5.28 22.44
N CYS A 229 13.13 -5.85 22.93
CA CYS A 229 12.32 -5.34 24.03
C CYS A 229 12.25 -6.44 25.08
N ASP A 230 12.62 -6.09 26.31
CA ASP A 230 12.40 -6.94 27.46
C ASP A 230 10.96 -6.75 27.91
N LEU A 231 10.12 -7.76 27.69
CA LEU A 231 8.69 -7.72 28.02
C LEU A 231 8.43 -8.73 29.12
N ASP A 232 8.20 -8.21 30.32
CA ASP A 232 7.76 -9.00 31.47
C ASP A 232 6.26 -8.79 31.73
N THR A 233 5.58 -9.84 32.16
CA THR A 233 4.18 -9.76 32.56
C THR A 233 4.06 -9.11 33.93
N VAL A 234 3.22 -8.08 34.04
CA VAL A 234 2.96 -7.42 35.32
C VAL A 234 1.89 -8.21 36.06
N THR A 235 2.27 -8.88 37.13
CA THR A 235 1.35 -9.69 37.93
C THR A 235 0.58 -8.82 38.92
N ARG A 236 -0.53 -9.33 39.47
CA ARG A 236 -1.29 -8.65 40.53
C ARG A 236 -0.50 -8.41 41.81
N MET A 237 0.63 -9.11 41.97
CA MET A 237 1.51 -9.01 43.12
C MET A 237 2.58 -7.94 42.94
N ASP A 238 2.76 -7.42 41.72
CA ASP A 238 3.73 -6.36 41.46
C ASP A 238 3.29 -5.03 42.05
N SER A 239 4.26 -4.32 42.62
CA SER A 239 4.06 -3.01 43.24
C SER A 239 3.49 -1.97 42.27
N MET A 240 3.75 -2.13 40.97
CA MET A 240 3.26 -1.26 39.91
C MET A 240 1.81 -1.56 39.51
N HIS A 241 1.30 -2.77 39.74
CA HIS A 241 -0.06 -3.16 39.36
C HIS A 241 -1.15 -2.24 39.94
N PRO A 242 -1.21 -1.95 41.26
CA PRO A 242 -2.23 -1.05 41.81
C PRO A 242 -2.12 0.38 41.28
N VAL A 243 -0.92 0.85 40.93
CA VAL A 243 -0.68 2.18 40.36
C VAL A 243 -1.24 2.26 38.94
N ILE A 244 -0.98 1.23 38.13
CA ILE A 244 -1.50 1.12 36.76
C ILE A 244 -3.03 1.09 36.77
N ILE A 245 -3.64 0.27 37.64
CA ILE A 245 -5.10 0.18 37.77
C ILE A 245 -5.69 1.53 38.20
N LYS A 246 -5.08 2.23 39.17
CA LYS A 246 -5.52 3.56 39.62
C LYS A 246 -5.40 4.62 38.53
N TYR A 247 -4.35 4.55 37.71
CA TYR A 247 -4.16 5.45 36.56
C TYR A 247 -5.24 5.23 35.50
N ILE A 248 -5.53 3.96 35.18
CA ILE A 248 -6.59 3.60 34.23
C ILE A 248 -7.97 4.02 34.75
N SER A 249 -8.27 3.80 36.05
CA SER A 249 -9.56 4.15 36.65
C SER A 249 -9.83 5.65 36.69
N ASN A 250 -8.78 6.47 36.79
CA ASN A 250 -8.91 7.92 36.78
C ASN A 250 -9.00 8.50 35.36
N GLY A 251 -8.65 7.73 34.33
CA GLY A 251 -8.61 8.13 32.92
C GLY A 251 -9.95 8.07 32.17
N GLY A 252 -11.05 7.67 32.81
CA GLY A 252 -12.42 7.81 32.28
C GLY A 252 -12.87 6.83 31.19
N GLY A 253 -12.16 5.72 30.95
CA GLY A 253 -12.59 4.67 30.03
C GLY A 253 -13.41 3.58 30.73
N ASP A 254 -14.61 3.29 30.20
CA ASP A 254 -15.58 2.34 30.75
C ASP A 254 -14.95 0.95 31.04
N MET A 255 -15.18 0.42 32.25
CA MET A 255 -14.54 -0.79 32.78
C MET A 255 -15.07 -2.07 32.11
N ALA A 256 -14.65 -2.34 30.87
CA ALA A 256 -14.62 -3.71 30.40
C ALA A 256 -13.46 -4.43 31.11
N LYS A 257 -13.79 -5.24 32.12
CA LYS A 257 -12.90 -6.08 32.95
C LYS A 257 -11.53 -6.38 32.29
N VAL A 258 -10.49 -5.68 32.75
CA VAL A 258 -9.09 -6.00 32.43
C VAL A 258 -8.74 -7.29 33.17
N VAL A 259 -8.83 -8.43 32.48
CA VAL A 259 -8.39 -9.74 32.98
C VAL A 259 -7.02 -10.02 32.37
N GLY A 260 -5.99 -9.42 32.96
CA GLY A 260 -4.58 -9.69 32.65
C GLY A 260 -4.03 -8.88 31.47
N ILE A 261 -2.83 -8.33 31.65
CA ILE A 261 -1.93 -7.88 30.59
C ILE A 261 -0.73 -8.83 30.65
#